data_AF-A0A4Q5U5B7-F1
#
_entry.id   AF-A0A4Q5U5B7-F1
#
_cell.length_a   1.000
_cell.length_b   1.000
_cell.length_c   1.000
_cell.angle_alpha   90.00
_cell.angle_beta   90.00
_cell.angle_gamma   90.00
#
_symmetry.space_group_name_H-M   'P 1'
#
loop_
_entity.id
_entity.type
_entity.pdbx_description
1 polymer ?
#
loop_
_entity_poly.entity_id
_entity_poly.type
_entity_poly.pdbx_seq_one_letter_code
_entity_poly.pdbx_strand_id
1 'polypeptide(L)'
;MFTASRMLLLLLITAMILGSCEGDTGTAAHAASVSITDRWHFRKYLEDPQIPEKAKQVFNDQRRLEDAELPFYISHLQSSNQEEHAFYFRVITNSYNKKGIRVPEGLANAAYRYVMNNPAEFADYFAGPDAFTDADLTTWSDLVIVELERMTEDQYGRPVIETYLDSLEGNCHNANAQQQRILRRFGRHLTEGWQRYLMNVEQ
;
A
#
# COMPACT_ATOMS: atom_id res chain seq x y z
N MET A 1 13.95 -29.15 34.59
CA MET A 1 13.20 -28.21 35.45
C MET A 1 13.41 -26.81 34.89
N PHE A 2 12.51 -26.35 34.03
CA PHE A 2 12.48 -24.97 33.55
C PHE A 2 11.38 -24.25 34.33
N THR A 3 11.77 -23.25 35.10
CA THR A 3 10.88 -22.50 35.97
C THR A 3 10.02 -21.53 35.17
N ALA A 4 8.71 -21.67 35.33
CA ALA A 4 7.68 -20.77 34.85
C ALA A 4 7.90 -19.38 35.46
N SER A 5 8.54 -18.48 34.71
CA SER A 5 8.69 -17.07 35.11
C SER A 5 8.82 -16.14 33.92
N ARG A 6 7.99 -16.36 32.89
CA ARG A 6 7.83 -15.44 31.73
C ARG A 6 6.40 -15.38 31.18
N MET A 7 5.39 -15.66 32.02
CA MET A 7 3.98 -15.68 31.60
C MET A 7 3.08 -14.79 32.49
N LEU A 8 3.64 -13.70 33.04
CA LEU A 8 2.90 -12.78 33.92
C LEU A 8 3.21 -11.30 33.67
N LEU A 9 3.42 -10.92 32.40
CA LEU A 9 3.59 -9.51 32.02
C LEU A 9 2.88 -9.17 30.70
N LEU A 10 1.68 -9.71 30.50
CA LEU A 10 0.88 -9.47 29.29
C LEU A 10 -0.65 -9.40 29.58
N LEU A 11 -1.02 -9.03 30.81
CA LEU A 11 -2.42 -8.99 31.24
C LEU A 11 -2.78 -7.72 32.05
N LEU A 12 -2.30 -6.54 31.62
CA LEU A 12 -2.62 -5.28 32.31
C LEU A 12 -2.72 -4.05 31.38
N ILE A 13 -3.30 -4.20 30.17
CA ILE A 13 -3.79 -3.04 29.38
C ILE A 13 -5.10 -3.40 28.68
N THR A 14 -6.16 -3.60 29.46
CA THR A 14 -7.53 -3.61 28.93
C THR A 14 -8.50 -3.20 30.03
N ALA A 15 -8.64 -1.90 30.28
CA ALA A 15 -9.81 -1.31 30.92
C ALA A 15 -9.76 0.21 30.79
N MET A 16 -10.93 0.81 30.58
CA MET A 16 -11.24 2.24 30.58
C MET A 16 -11.04 2.99 29.26
N ILE A 17 -11.98 2.79 28.32
CA ILE A 17 -12.75 3.90 27.76
C ILE A 17 -14.18 3.40 27.51
N LEU A 18 -15.09 3.65 28.46
CA LEU A 18 -16.54 3.65 28.22
C LEU A 18 -17.01 5.07 28.54
N GLY A 19 -17.17 5.87 27.49
CA GLY A 19 -17.82 7.16 27.53
C GLY A 19 -18.99 7.13 26.56
N SER A 20 -20.20 7.06 27.12
CA SER A 20 -21.46 7.19 26.41
C SER A 20 -21.58 8.55 25.74
N CYS A 21 -22.04 8.57 24.48
CA CYS A 21 -22.79 9.69 23.91
C CYS A 21 -23.96 9.09 23.12
N GLU A 22 -25.15 9.12 23.72
CA GLU A 22 -26.41 9.06 23.01
C GLU A 22 -26.66 10.41 22.33
N GLY A 23 -27.12 10.39 21.08
CA GLY A 23 -27.43 11.61 20.33
C GLY A 23 -27.92 11.33 18.92
N ASP A 24 -29.25 11.25 18.82
CA ASP A 24 -30.11 11.70 17.71
C ASP A 24 -30.14 10.93 16.38
N THR A 25 -31.26 10.22 16.17
CA THR A 25 -31.69 9.70 14.87
C THR A 25 -32.50 10.78 14.14
N GLY A 26 -31.86 11.48 13.20
CA GLY A 26 -32.49 12.41 12.27
C GLY A 26 -32.09 12.10 10.83
N THR A 27 -33.06 11.66 10.04
CA THR A 27 -32.98 11.31 8.61
C THR A 27 -32.61 12.50 7.73
N ALA A 28 -31.54 12.41 6.94
CA ALA A 28 -31.42 13.10 5.65
C ALA A 28 -30.33 12.46 4.78
N ALA A 29 -30.73 11.94 3.62
CA ALA A 29 -29.83 11.68 2.52
C ALA A 29 -29.25 13.01 2.03
N HIS A 30 -27.93 13.18 2.18
CA HIS A 30 -27.18 14.17 1.43
C HIS A 30 -25.82 13.57 1.10
N ALA A 31 -25.52 13.54 -0.19
CA ALA A 31 -24.26 13.12 -0.76
C ALA A 31 -23.12 13.64 0.11
N ALA A 32 -22.25 12.75 0.57
CA ALA A 32 -21.02 13.13 1.25
C ALA A 32 -20.28 14.09 0.32
N SER A 33 -20.36 15.39 0.64
CA SER A 33 -19.59 16.40 -0.06
C SER A 33 -18.14 16.13 0.31
N VAL A 34 -17.47 15.59 -0.69
CA VAL A 34 -16.03 15.38 -0.81
C VAL A 34 -15.33 16.72 -0.54
N SER A 35 -15.17 17.06 0.75
CA SER A 35 -14.36 18.18 1.22
C SER A 35 -12.91 17.73 1.16
N ILE A 36 -12.37 17.62 -0.05
CA ILE A 36 -10.97 17.28 -0.24
C ILE A 36 -10.23 18.58 -0.56
N THR A 37 -9.40 19.01 0.38
CA THR A 37 -8.13 19.64 0.02
C THR A 37 -7.30 18.57 -0.69
N ASP A 38 -7.61 18.30 -1.96
CA ASP A 38 -7.03 17.16 -2.67
C ASP A 38 -5.58 17.47 -2.98
N ARG A 39 -4.66 17.05 -2.09
CA ARG A 39 -3.22 17.20 -2.27
C ARG A 39 -2.78 16.69 -3.65
N TRP A 40 -3.49 15.69 -4.18
CA TRP A 40 -3.21 15.04 -5.45
C TRP A 40 -4.10 15.51 -6.59
N HIS A 41 -5.04 16.43 -6.33
CA HIS A 41 -5.96 17.02 -7.29
C HIS A 41 -6.62 16.00 -8.23
N PHE A 42 -7.03 14.83 -7.72
CA PHE A 42 -7.64 13.75 -8.49
C PHE A 42 -8.83 14.19 -9.32
N ARG A 43 -9.60 15.19 -8.85
CA ARG A 43 -10.71 15.77 -9.61
C ARG A 43 -10.28 16.21 -11.03
N LYS A 44 -9.08 16.82 -11.16
CA LYS A 44 -8.52 17.22 -12.46
C LYS A 44 -8.49 16.02 -13.42
N TYR A 45 -7.99 14.87 -12.97
CA TYR A 45 -7.88 13.66 -13.78
C TYR A 45 -9.23 12.99 -14.07
N LEU A 46 -10.18 13.07 -13.14
CA LEU A 46 -11.53 12.57 -13.37
C LEU A 46 -12.28 13.40 -14.42
N GLU A 47 -12.02 14.69 -14.50
CA GLU A 47 -12.64 15.61 -15.46
C GLU A 47 -11.87 15.68 -16.81
N ASP A 48 -10.60 15.26 -16.85
CA ASP A 48 -9.76 15.31 -18.04
C ASP A 48 -10.22 14.31 -19.12
N PRO A 49 -10.59 14.75 -20.34
CA PRO A 49 -11.01 13.86 -21.42
C PRO A 49 -9.89 12.98 -21.99
N GLN A 50 -8.62 13.28 -21.71
CA GLN A 50 -7.47 12.48 -22.12
C GLN A 50 -7.22 11.27 -21.20
N ILE A 51 -7.69 11.34 -19.95
CA ILE A 51 -7.58 10.22 -19.02
C ILE A 51 -8.56 9.12 -19.48
N PRO A 52 -8.09 7.88 -19.72
CA PRO A 52 -8.96 6.82 -20.19
C PRO A 52 -10.13 6.58 -19.24
N GLU A 53 -11.34 6.47 -19.78
CA GLU A 53 -12.56 6.23 -18.99
C GLU A 53 -12.42 5.00 -18.09
N LYS A 54 -11.76 3.96 -18.61
CA LYS A 54 -11.40 2.75 -17.88
C LYS A 54 -10.60 3.02 -16.60
N ALA A 55 -9.66 3.97 -16.63
CA ALA A 55 -8.87 4.38 -15.46
C ALA A 55 -9.75 5.05 -14.41
N LYS A 56 -10.65 5.95 -14.83
CA LYS A 56 -11.62 6.63 -13.96
C LYS A 56 -12.58 5.64 -13.31
N GLN A 57 -13.02 4.63 -14.06
CA GLN A 57 -13.88 3.57 -13.54
C GLN A 57 -13.16 2.71 -12.49
N VAL A 58 -11.87 2.39 -12.68
CA VAL A 58 -11.09 1.68 -11.64
C VAL A 58 -10.86 2.58 -10.42
N PHE A 59 -10.55 3.85 -10.64
CA PHE A 59 -10.40 4.85 -9.56
C PHE A 59 -11.67 4.91 -8.69
N ASN A 60 -12.84 4.99 -9.32
CA ASN A 60 -14.14 5.05 -8.63
C ASN A 60 -14.67 3.69 -8.17
N ASP A 61 -13.84 2.65 -8.19
CA ASP A 61 -14.19 1.28 -7.80
C ASP A 61 -15.32 0.61 -8.65
N GLN A 62 -15.66 1.21 -9.79
CA GLN A 62 -16.75 0.76 -10.67
C GLN A 62 -16.36 -0.45 -11.52
N ARG A 63 -15.07 -0.68 -11.75
CA ARG A 63 -14.57 -1.86 -12.46
C ARG A 63 -13.28 -2.40 -11.86
N ARG A 64 -12.84 -3.55 -12.36
CA ARG A 64 -11.52 -4.13 -12.05
C ARG A 64 -10.55 -3.80 -13.17
N LEU A 65 -9.28 -3.73 -12.82
CA LEU A 65 -8.20 -3.68 -13.79
C LEU A 65 -7.98 -5.08 -14.36
N GLU A 66 -7.89 -5.20 -15.67
CA GLU A 66 -7.60 -6.47 -16.33
C GLU A 66 -6.09 -6.64 -16.55
N ASP A 67 -5.58 -7.87 -16.52
CA ASP A 67 -4.15 -8.17 -16.65
C ASP A 67 -3.54 -7.59 -17.94
N ALA A 68 -4.30 -7.63 -19.05
CA ALA A 68 -3.88 -7.08 -20.34
C ALA A 68 -3.72 -5.55 -20.31
N GLU A 69 -4.34 -4.87 -19.35
CA GLU A 69 -4.30 -3.42 -19.22
C GLU A 69 -3.18 -2.95 -18.29
N LEU A 70 -2.68 -3.82 -17.39
CA LEU A 70 -1.63 -3.48 -16.42
C LEU A 70 -0.41 -2.76 -17.00
N PRO A 71 0.17 -3.19 -18.15
CA PRO A 71 1.35 -2.52 -18.70
C PRO A 71 1.11 -1.03 -18.99
N PHE A 72 -0.11 -0.66 -19.38
CA PHE A 72 -0.48 0.73 -19.59
C PHE A 72 -0.37 1.54 -18.29
N TYR A 73 -1.04 1.10 -17.21
CA TYR A 73 -1.05 1.83 -15.94
C TYR A 73 0.34 1.90 -15.28
N ILE A 74 1.12 0.82 -15.41
CA ILE A 74 2.51 0.77 -14.92
C ILE A 74 3.40 1.76 -15.70
N SER A 75 3.23 1.86 -17.03
CA SER A 75 4.02 2.80 -17.83
C SER A 75 3.78 4.26 -17.44
N HIS A 76 2.57 4.62 -16.98
CA HIS A 76 2.29 5.97 -16.48
C HIS A 76 2.98 6.27 -15.14
N LEU A 77 3.11 5.29 -14.25
CA LEU A 77 3.91 5.44 -13.02
C LEU A 77 5.41 5.59 -13.28
N GLN A 78 5.88 5.16 -14.46
CA GLN A 78 7.27 5.24 -14.89
C GLN A 78 7.49 6.37 -15.91
N SER A 79 6.46 7.18 -16.15
CA SER A 79 6.53 8.25 -17.14
C SER A 79 7.32 9.44 -16.62
N SER A 80 7.65 10.37 -17.51
CA SER A 80 8.20 11.67 -17.10
C SER A 80 7.14 12.60 -16.52
N ASN A 81 5.85 12.28 -16.65
CA ASN A 81 4.76 13.12 -16.16
C ASN A 81 4.41 12.78 -14.70
N GLN A 82 5.23 13.30 -13.78
CA GLN A 82 5.07 13.08 -12.35
C GLN A 82 3.73 13.55 -11.78
N GLU A 83 3.06 14.52 -12.43
CA GLU A 83 1.75 14.99 -11.98
C GLU A 83 0.71 13.85 -11.97
N GLU A 84 0.78 12.95 -12.96
CA GLU A 84 -0.17 11.85 -13.12
C GLU A 84 0.12 10.68 -12.19
N HIS A 85 1.34 10.57 -11.65
CA HIS A 85 1.76 9.36 -10.94
C HIS A 85 0.84 9.05 -9.75
N ALA A 86 0.45 10.06 -8.96
CA ALA A 86 -0.46 9.86 -7.83
C ALA A 86 -1.82 9.28 -8.26
N PHE A 87 -2.35 9.70 -9.41
CA PHE A 87 -3.61 9.18 -9.94
C PHE A 87 -3.48 7.71 -10.33
N TYR A 88 -2.46 7.37 -11.11
CA TYR A 88 -2.20 5.99 -11.53
C TYR A 88 -1.81 5.07 -10.36
N PHE A 89 -1.13 5.62 -9.36
CA PHE A 89 -0.84 4.95 -8.09
C PHE A 89 -2.14 4.58 -7.37
N ARG A 90 -3.11 5.51 -7.28
CA ARG A 90 -4.45 5.21 -6.72
C ARG A 90 -5.21 4.19 -7.54
N VAL A 91 -5.19 4.29 -8.86
CA VAL A 91 -5.85 3.31 -9.76
C VAL A 91 -5.32 1.90 -9.50
N ILE A 92 -4.00 1.74 -9.44
CA ILE A 92 -3.37 0.45 -9.15
C ILE A 92 -3.72 -0.03 -7.74
N THR A 93 -3.63 0.83 -6.74
CA THR A 93 -3.97 0.49 -5.34
C THR A 93 -5.41 -0.01 -5.22
N ASN A 94 -6.37 0.67 -5.86
CA ASN A 94 -7.79 0.29 -5.84
C ASN A 94 -8.04 -1.05 -6.56
N SER A 95 -7.21 -1.40 -7.56
CA SER A 95 -7.36 -2.67 -8.28
C SER A 95 -7.03 -3.89 -7.41
N TYR A 96 -6.14 -3.74 -6.43
CA TYR A 96 -5.67 -4.82 -5.55
C TYR A 96 -6.61 -5.12 -4.37
N ASN A 97 -7.28 -4.10 -3.82
CA ASN A 97 -8.09 -4.20 -2.61
C ASN A 97 -9.35 -5.11 -2.71
N LYS A 98 -9.56 -5.79 -3.85
CA LYS A 98 -10.69 -6.71 -4.05
C LYS A 98 -10.28 -8.14 -3.66
N LYS A 99 -10.80 -8.60 -2.51
CA LYS A 99 -10.62 -9.96 -1.96
C LYS A 99 -10.76 -11.04 -3.04
N GLY A 100 -9.80 -11.97 -3.07
CA GLY A 100 -9.84 -13.18 -3.91
C GLY A 100 -9.19 -13.04 -5.29
N ILE A 101 -8.42 -11.98 -5.53
CA ILE A 101 -7.66 -11.83 -6.78
C ILE A 101 -6.29 -12.50 -6.64
N ARG A 102 -5.96 -13.37 -7.60
CA ARG A 102 -4.57 -13.80 -7.83
C ARG A 102 -3.82 -12.59 -8.37
N VAL A 103 -2.77 -12.17 -7.67
CA VAL A 103 -1.95 -11.01 -8.08
C VAL A 103 -1.29 -11.29 -9.42
N PRO A 104 -1.59 -10.50 -10.46
CA PRO A 104 -0.94 -10.66 -11.75
C PRO A 104 0.57 -10.45 -11.62
N GLU A 105 1.35 -11.31 -12.24
CA GLU A 105 2.82 -11.28 -12.12
C GLU A 105 3.42 -9.92 -12.48
N GLY A 106 2.96 -9.36 -13.62
CA GLY A 106 3.40 -8.04 -14.05
C GLY A 106 3.10 -6.92 -13.05
N LEU A 107 2.04 -7.05 -12.24
CA LEU A 107 1.72 -6.05 -11.21
C LEU A 107 2.67 -6.13 -10.02
N ALA A 108 2.95 -7.34 -9.52
CA ALA A 108 3.88 -7.55 -8.42
C ALA A 108 5.30 -7.07 -8.77
N ASN A 109 5.80 -7.46 -9.96
CA ASN A 109 7.09 -7.01 -10.46
C ASN A 109 7.15 -5.48 -10.59
N ALA A 110 6.10 -4.86 -11.12
CA ALA A 110 6.05 -3.41 -11.25
C ALA A 110 6.03 -2.69 -9.90
N ALA A 111 5.28 -3.20 -8.92
CA ALA A 111 5.26 -2.65 -7.57
C ALA A 111 6.63 -2.73 -6.90
N TYR A 112 7.27 -3.91 -6.96
CA TYR A 112 8.64 -4.13 -6.51
C TYR A 112 9.60 -3.11 -7.13
N ARG A 113 9.60 -2.99 -8.46
CA ARG A 113 10.53 -2.09 -9.17
C ARG A 113 10.23 -0.62 -8.88
N TYR A 114 8.96 -0.25 -8.78
CA TYR A 114 8.57 1.13 -8.53
C TYR A 114 9.03 1.59 -7.15
N VAL A 115 8.72 0.81 -6.10
CA VAL A 115 9.10 1.13 -4.71
C VAL A 115 10.62 1.15 -4.55
N MET A 116 11.33 0.17 -5.14
CA MET A 116 12.78 0.08 -5.06
C MET A 116 13.49 1.29 -5.71
N ASN A 117 13.00 1.75 -6.86
CA ASN A 117 13.66 2.81 -7.63
C ASN A 117 13.18 4.22 -7.27
N ASN A 118 11.98 4.36 -6.70
CA ASN A 118 11.39 5.66 -6.35
C ASN A 118 10.95 5.73 -4.87
N PRO A 119 11.80 5.35 -3.89
CA PRO A 119 11.36 5.20 -2.50
C PRO A 119 10.90 6.51 -1.86
N ALA A 120 11.50 7.65 -2.24
CA ALA A 120 11.10 8.96 -1.74
C ALA A 120 9.72 9.38 -2.25
N GLU A 121 9.47 9.24 -3.57
CA GLU A 121 8.18 9.53 -4.18
C GLU A 121 7.08 8.60 -3.64
N PHE A 122 7.38 7.31 -3.55
CA PHE A 122 6.49 6.33 -2.92
C PHE A 122 6.10 6.77 -1.50
N ALA A 123 7.08 7.18 -0.69
CA ALA A 123 6.82 7.64 0.66
C ALA A 123 6.00 8.94 0.70
N ASP A 124 6.15 9.82 -0.29
CA ASP A 124 5.40 11.08 -0.36
C ASP A 124 3.90 10.88 -0.52
N TYR A 125 3.45 9.78 -1.14
CA TYR A 125 2.03 9.44 -1.24
C TYR A 125 1.37 9.25 0.13
N PHE A 126 2.11 8.79 1.13
CA PHE A 126 1.59 8.53 2.49
C PHE A 126 1.87 9.66 3.47
N ALA A 127 2.38 10.80 2.98
CA ALA A 127 2.68 11.96 3.80
C ALA A 127 1.48 12.95 3.88
N GLY A 128 1.09 13.37 5.09
CA GLY A 128 0.12 14.46 5.29
C GLY A 128 -1.34 14.03 5.49
N PRO A 129 -2.26 15.02 5.62
CA PRO A 129 -3.65 14.79 6.05
C PRO A 129 -4.57 14.16 5.00
N ASP A 130 -4.29 14.36 3.70
CA ASP A 130 -5.04 13.81 2.56
C ASP A 130 -4.23 12.71 1.84
N ALA A 131 -3.45 11.98 2.62
CA ALA A 131 -2.53 10.96 2.13
C ALA A 131 -3.20 9.62 1.87
N PHE A 132 -2.47 8.75 1.19
CA PHE A 132 -2.81 7.33 1.13
C PHE A 132 -2.78 6.71 2.53
N THR A 133 -3.64 5.71 2.74
CA THR A 133 -3.92 5.13 4.05
C THR A 133 -2.88 4.06 4.42
N ASP A 134 -2.89 3.60 5.67
CA ASP A 134 -2.07 2.44 6.06
C ASP A 134 -2.50 1.15 5.35
N ALA A 135 -3.79 1.01 5.03
CA ALA A 135 -4.29 -0.13 4.23
C ALA A 135 -3.76 -0.10 2.79
N ASP A 136 -3.64 1.10 2.20
CA ASP A 136 -2.95 1.29 0.92
C ASP A 136 -1.47 0.89 1.06
N LEU A 137 -0.81 1.21 2.19
CA LEU A 137 0.58 0.83 2.42
C LEU A 137 0.77 -0.68 2.51
N THR A 138 -0.15 -1.38 3.17
CA THR A 138 -0.21 -2.84 3.25
C THR A 138 -0.46 -3.48 1.88
N THR A 139 -1.34 -2.90 1.07
CA THR A 139 -1.57 -3.33 -0.32
C THR A 139 -0.26 -3.37 -1.10
N TRP A 140 0.53 -2.30 -1.01
CA TRP A 140 1.82 -2.25 -1.69
C TRP A 140 2.84 -3.22 -1.10
N SER A 141 2.84 -3.45 0.21
CA SER A 141 3.75 -4.44 0.80
C SER A 141 3.41 -5.85 0.34
N ASP A 142 2.13 -6.20 0.25
CA ASP A 142 1.71 -7.52 -0.22
C ASP A 142 2.06 -7.74 -1.70
N LEU A 143 1.92 -6.71 -2.54
CA LEU A 143 2.38 -6.75 -3.93
C LEU A 143 3.87 -7.04 -4.05
N VAL A 144 4.69 -6.40 -3.21
CA VAL A 144 6.14 -6.63 -3.17
C VAL A 144 6.46 -8.03 -2.64
N ILE A 145 5.77 -8.48 -1.59
CA ILE A 145 5.94 -9.84 -1.05
C ILE A 145 5.71 -10.88 -2.15
N VAL A 146 4.63 -10.78 -2.92
CA VAL A 146 4.36 -11.72 -4.03
C VAL A 146 5.52 -11.78 -5.03
N GLU A 147 6.21 -10.68 -5.28
CA GLU A 147 7.40 -10.70 -6.13
C GLU A 147 8.61 -11.34 -5.45
N LEU A 148 8.84 -11.03 -4.17
CA LEU A 148 9.90 -11.66 -3.37
C LEU A 148 9.70 -13.17 -3.26
N GLU A 149 8.46 -13.64 -3.11
CA GLU A 149 8.11 -15.07 -3.08
C GLU A 149 8.61 -15.77 -4.35
N ARG A 150 8.35 -15.19 -5.52
CA ARG A 150 8.84 -15.71 -6.81
C ARG A 150 10.35 -15.73 -6.88
N MET A 151 11.02 -14.68 -6.40
CA MET A 151 12.49 -14.67 -6.35
C MET A 151 13.04 -15.79 -5.45
N THR A 152 12.29 -16.22 -4.42
CA THR A 152 12.69 -17.31 -3.53
C THR A 152 12.38 -18.71 -4.06
N GLU A 153 11.45 -18.85 -5.01
CA GLU A 153 11.29 -20.11 -5.76
C GLU A 153 12.62 -20.48 -6.47
N ASP A 154 13.44 -19.47 -6.78
CA ASP A 154 14.75 -19.62 -7.42
C ASP A 154 15.95 -19.58 -6.44
N GLN A 155 15.81 -19.08 -5.19
CA GLN A 155 16.91 -18.89 -4.21
C GLN A 155 16.47 -18.98 -2.72
N TYR A 156 17.28 -19.61 -1.84
CA TYR A 156 16.99 -19.83 -0.40
C TYR A 156 16.40 -18.59 0.33
N GLY A 157 15.21 -18.73 0.93
CA GLY A 157 14.24 -17.63 1.20
C GLY A 157 14.29 -16.83 2.51
N ARG A 158 15.46 -16.51 3.07
CA ARG A 158 15.57 -15.48 4.15
C ARG A 158 16.41 -14.23 3.80
N PRO A 159 17.53 -14.33 3.07
CA PRO A 159 18.31 -13.16 2.68
C PRO A 159 17.54 -12.18 1.79
N VAL A 160 16.47 -12.63 1.10
CA VAL A 160 15.79 -11.84 0.07
C VAL A 160 15.08 -10.61 0.63
N ILE A 161 14.35 -10.72 1.74
CA ILE A 161 13.68 -9.55 2.34
C ILE A 161 14.68 -8.57 2.97
N GLU A 162 15.71 -9.07 3.66
CA GLU A 162 16.75 -8.23 4.25
C GLU A 162 17.50 -7.46 3.16
N THR A 163 17.89 -8.15 2.08
CA THR A 163 18.53 -7.52 0.91
C THR A 163 17.64 -6.45 0.27
N TYR A 164 16.33 -6.71 0.17
CA TYR A 164 15.38 -5.73 -0.36
C TYR A 164 15.29 -4.48 0.53
N LEU A 165 15.16 -4.66 1.85
CA LEU A 165 15.07 -3.56 2.80
C LEU A 165 16.37 -2.73 2.85
N ASP A 166 17.53 -3.38 2.83
CA ASP A 166 18.83 -2.71 2.77
C ASP A 166 18.97 -1.89 1.48
N SER A 167 18.53 -2.45 0.34
CA SER A 167 18.52 -1.73 -0.95
C SER A 167 17.58 -0.54 -0.92
N LEU A 168 16.40 -0.69 -0.31
CA LEU A 168 15.42 0.39 -0.18
C LEU A 168 15.96 1.53 0.68
N GLU A 169 16.66 1.22 1.78
CA GLU A 169 17.34 2.22 2.62
C GLU A 169 18.46 2.94 1.86
N GLY A 170 19.31 2.19 1.13
CA GLY A 170 20.38 2.76 0.31
C GLY A 170 19.86 3.71 -0.78
N ASN A 171 18.79 3.32 -1.47
CA ASN A 171 18.15 4.12 -2.52
C ASN A 171 17.40 5.35 -1.97
N CYS A 172 17.24 5.46 -0.65
CA CYS A 172 16.54 6.55 0.00
C CYS A 172 17.40 7.36 0.98
N HIS A 173 18.71 7.39 0.80
CA HIS A 173 19.64 8.13 1.68
C HIS A 173 19.33 9.64 1.82
N ASN A 174 18.65 10.25 0.83
CA ASN A 174 18.24 11.66 0.87
C ASN A 174 16.81 11.89 1.37
N ALA A 175 16.10 10.86 1.85
CA ALA A 175 14.75 11.04 2.37
C ALA A 175 14.70 11.92 3.62
N ASN A 176 13.70 12.79 3.68
CA ASN A 176 13.40 13.56 4.87
C ASN A 176 12.86 12.66 6.00
N ALA A 177 12.81 13.20 7.23
CA ALA A 177 12.39 12.43 8.40
C ALA A 177 10.97 11.82 8.27
N GLN A 178 10.05 12.48 7.55
CA GLN A 178 8.71 11.95 7.33
C GLN A 178 8.73 10.77 6.35
N GLN A 179 9.43 10.91 5.22
CA GLN A 179 9.61 9.84 4.24
C GLN A 179 10.27 8.61 4.88
N GLN A 180 11.33 8.81 5.68
CA GLN A 180 11.98 7.70 6.40
C GLN A 180 11.04 7.01 7.40
N ARG A 181 10.14 7.75 8.08
CA ARG A 181 9.13 7.13 8.97
C ARG A 181 8.14 6.27 8.18
N ILE A 182 7.74 6.73 7.00
CA ILE A 182 6.83 6.00 6.12
C ILE A 182 7.49 4.73 5.58
N LEU A 183 8.74 4.82 5.11
CA LEU A 183 9.50 3.66 4.65
C LEU A 183 9.75 2.64 5.76
N ARG A 184 10.00 3.08 7.00
CA ARG A 184 10.07 2.17 8.16
C ARG A 184 8.75 1.47 8.45
N ARG A 185 7.61 2.16 8.30
CA ARG A 185 6.28 1.54 8.41
C ARG A 185 6.06 0.52 7.30
N PHE A 186 6.42 0.86 6.07
CA PHE A 186 6.35 -0.04 4.92
C PHE A 186 7.21 -1.30 5.14
N GLY A 187 8.46 -1.13 5.59
CA GLY A 187 9.36 -2.25 5.89
C GLY A 187 8.85 -3.16 7.01
N ARG A 188 8.10 -2.61 7.97
CA ARG A 188 7.42 -3.42 9.00
C ARG A 188 6.30 -4.25 8.38
N HIS A 189 5.44 -3.65 7.56
CA HIS A 189 4.38 -4.38 6.84
C HIS A 189 4.97 -5.51 5.98
N LEU A 190 6.07 -5.25 5.28
CA LEU A 190 6.83 -6.27 4.52
C LEU A 190 7.32 -7.40 5.42
N THR A 191 7.98 -7.08 6.54
CA THR A 191 8.54 -8.09 7.45
C THR A 191 7.45 -8.97 8.05
N GLU A 192 6.36 -8.36 8.52
CA GLU A 192 5.22 -9.07 9.10
C GLU A 192 4.49 -9.93 8.05
N GLY A 193 4.29 -9.40 6.85
CA GLY A 193 3.68 -10.14 5.74
C GLY A 193 4.54 -11.32 5.28
N TRP A 194 5.85 -11.13 5.18
CA TRP A 194 6.80 -12.18 4.83
C TRP A 194 6.84 -13.31 5.88
N GLN A 195 6.83 -12.96 7.17
CA GLN A 195 6.74 -13.95 8.24
C GLN A 195 5.45 -14.79 8.14
N ARG A 196 4.31 -14.16 7.81
CA ARG A 196 3.06 -14.87 7.56
C ARG A 196 3.17 -15.83 6.38
N TYR A 197 3.79 -15.40 5.27
CA TYR A 197 4.05 -16.27 4.13
C TYR A 197 4.88 -17.50 4.52
N LEU A 198 6.02 -17.30 5.16
CA LEU A 198 6.91 -18.40 5.56
C LEU A 198 6.20 -19.44 6.45
N MET A 199 5.39 -19.00 7.42
CA MET A 199 4.62 -19.90 8.28
C MET A 199 3.57 -20.73 7.55
N ASN A 200 3.09 -20.26 6.40
CA ASN A 200 2.08 -20.96 5.60
C ASN A 200 2.70 -21.96 4.60
N VAL A 201 3.94 -21.73 4.17
CA VAL A 201 4.65 -22.62 3.23
C VAL A 201 5.37 -23.78 3.94
N GLU A 202 5.70 -23.63 5.23
CA GLU A 202 6.30 -24.70 6.04
C GLU A 202 5.30 -25.78 6.54
N GLN A 203 4.00 -25.64 6.24
CA GLN A 203 2.93 -26.58 6.62
C GLN A 203 2.63 -27.60 5.51
#